data_AF-A0A9R1AHJ4-F1
#
_entry.id   AF-A0A9R1AHJ4-F1
#
_cell.length_a   1.000
_cell.length_b   1.000
_cell.length_c   1.000
_cell.angle_alpha   90.00
_cell.angle_beta   90.00
_cell.angle_gamma   90.00
#
_symmetry.space_group_name_H-M   'P 1'
#
loop_
_entity.id
_entity.type
_entity.pdbx_description
1 polymer ?
#
loop_
_entity_poly.entity_id
_entity_poly.type
_entity_poly.pdbx_seq_one_letter_code
_entity_poly.pdbx_strand_id
1 'polypeptide(L)'
;MRPWAWVAAVTWMAACTAAAAHGEQPLSMIAVERTTLAVDDAAHVKASPPVLGLEGQDSGWVEVDFFHPNPSGDDWIGVFSPANFR
;
A
#
# COMPACT_ATOMS: atom_id res chain seq x y z
N MET A 1 24.57 33.68 18.12
CA MET A 1 23.63 32.75 17.45
C MET A 1 24.19 31.34 17.56
N ARG A 2 23.42 30.39 18.11
CA ARG A 2 23.93 29.11 18.63
C ARG A 2 24.04 28.04 17.51
N PRO A 3 25.22 27.44 17.27
CA PRO A 3 25.47 26.54 16.13
C PRO A 3 24.69 25.21 16.20
N TRP A 4 24.12 24.87 17.34
CA TRP A 4 23.36 23.62 17.55
C TRP A 4 21.98 23.61 16.89
N ALA A 5 21.41 24.80 16.59
CA ALA A 5 20.12 24.90 15.90
C ALA A 5 20.20 24.41 14.44
N TRP A 6 21.37 24.57 13.80
CA TRP A 6 21.58 24.15 12.41
C TRP A 6 21.77 22.63 12.31
N VAL A 7 22.41 22.02 13.31
CA VAL A 7 22.60 20.56 13.33
C VAL A 7 21.26 19.85 13.49
N ALA A 8 20.35 20.37 14.33
CA ALA A 8 19.00 19.83 14.47
C ALA A 8 18.12 20.02 13.21
N ALA A 9 18.28 21.14 12.50
CA ALA A 9 17.58 21.36 11.23
C ALA A 9 18.07 20.44 10.11
N VAL A 10 19.38 20.16 10.06
CA VAL A 10 19.97 19.24 9.07
C VAL A 10 19.57 17.79 9.34
N THR A 11 19.45 17.36 10.61
CA THR A 11 19.04 15.98 10.94
C THR A 11 17.55 15.71 10.69
N TRP A 12 16.67 16.71 10.77
CA TRP A 12 15.25 16.53 10.43
C TRP A 12 14.99 16.47 8.91
N MET A 13 15.86 17.07 8.09
CA MET A 13 15.69 17.09 6.63
C MET A 13 16.15 15.78 5.95
N ALA A 14 16.87 14.92 6.67
CA ALA A 14 17.34 13.63 6.16
C ALA A 14 16.30 12.50 6.27
N ALA A 15 15.19 12.70 6.99
CA ALA A 15 14.15 11.67 7.15
C ALA A 15 13.16 11.60 5.96
N CYS A 16 13.16 12.59 5.06
CA CYS A 16 12.19 12.65 3.96
C CYS A 16 12.67 12.08 2.62
N THR A 17 13.91 11.61 2.50
CA THR A 17 14.46 11.20 1.18
C THR A 17 14.23 9.73 0.84
N ALA A 18 13.68 8.92 1.75
CA ALA A 18 13.40 7.50 1.49
C ALA A 18 11.95 7.23 1.00
N ALA A 19 11.07 8.24 0.98
CA ALA A 19 9.69 8.09 0.50
C ALA A 19 9.52 8.38 -1.00
N ALA A 20 10.62 8.65 -1.72
CA ALA A 20 10.60 9.07 -3.12
C ALA A 20 10.80 7.92 -4.13
N ALA A 21 10.32 6.72 -3.82
CA ALA A 21 10.09 5.68 -4.83
C ALA A 21 8.62 5.74 -5.32
N HIS A 22 8.15 6.95 -5.63
CA HIS A 22 6.95 7.15 -6.45
C HIS A 22 7.36 7.06 -7.91
N GLY A 23 7.41 5.85 -8.43
CA GLY A 23 7.63 5.60 -9.84
C GLY A 23 7.13 4.21 -10.13
N GLU A 24 5.87 4.14 -10.55
CA GLU A 24 5.17 2.97 -11.11
C GLU A 24 5.59 1.64 -10.48
N GLN A 25 4.77 1.13 -9.54
CA GLN A 25 4.92 -0.24 -9.04
C GLN A 25 5.11 -1.16 -10.25
N PRO A 26 6.22 -1.91 -10.38
CA PRO A 26 6.49 -2.67 -11.60
C PRO A 26 5.37 -3.63 -12.02
N LEU A 27 4.52 -4.04 -11.07
CA LEU A 27 3.33 -4.85 -11.28
C LEU A 27 2.11 -4.07 -11.84
N SER A 28 2.08 -2.73 -11.81
CA SER A 28 1.00 -1.89 -12.35
C SER A 28 0.92 -1.90 -13.88
N MET A 29 2.06 -2.17 -14.54
CA MET A 29 2.18 -2.18 -16.01
C MET A 29 2.29 -3.59 -16.60
N ILE A 30 2.39 -4.64 -15.78
CA ILE A 30 2.41 -6.00 -16.31
C ILE A 30 0.99 -6.34 -16.71
N ALA A 31 0.77 -6.47 -18.03
CA ALA A 31 -0.43 -7.12 -18.52
C ALA A 31 -0.47 -8.53 -17.91
N VAL A 32 -1.51 -8.79 -17.11
CA VAL A 32 -1.72 -10.08 -16.49
C VAL A 32 -2.18 -11.06 -17.57
N GLU A 33 -1.24 -11.49 -18.41
CA GLU A 33 -1.54 -12.36 -19.56
C GLU A 33 -1.94 -13.77 -19.08
N ARG A 34 -1.37 -14.22 -17.96
CA ARG A 34 -1.65 -15.53 -17.35
C ARG A 34 -1.33 -15.56 -15.86
N THR A 35 -2.36 -15.50 -15.02
CA THR A 35 -2.24 -15.79 -13.57
C THR A 35 -2.79 -17.18 -13.29
N THR A 36 -2.02 -17.99 -12.55
CA THR A 36 -2.58 -19.20 -11.94
C THR A 36 -3.12 -18.81 -10.57
N LEU A 37 -4.44 -18.84 -10.40
CA LEU A 37 -5.06 -18.67 -9.10
C LEU A 37 -4.75 -19.91 -8.26
N ALA A 38 -3.70 -19.84 -7.45
CA ALA A 38 -3.35 -20.83 -6.44
C ALA A 38 -3.68 -20.27 -5.06
N VAL A 39 -4.93 -19.82 -4.89
CA VAL A 39 -5.42 -19.33 -3.60
C VAL A 39 -5.72 -20.53 -2.72
N ASP A 40 -5.15 -20.54 -1.52
CA ASP A 40 -5.55 -21.47 -0.49
C ASP A 40 -7.00 -21.18 -0.07
N ASP A 41 -7.87 -22.20 -0.03
CA ASP A 41 -9.30 -22.06 0.26
C ASP A 41 -9.57 -21.42 1.63
N ALA A 42 -8.63 -21.50 2.57
CA ALA A 42 -8.75 -20.87 3.89
C ALA A 42 -8.32 -19.39 3.89
N ALA A 43 -7.52 -18.95 2.91
CA ALA A 43 -7.03 -17.59 2.84
C ALA A 43 -8.16 -16.60 2.47
N HIS A 44 -8.11 -15.40 3.05
CA HIS A 44 -9.07 -14.34 2.71
C HIS A 44 -8.49 -12.95 2.90
N VAL A 45 -9.09 -12.00 2.20
CA VAL A 45 -8.88 -10.55 2.36
C VAL A 45 -10.21 -9.85 2.21
N LYS A 46 -10.53 -8.94 3.12
CA LYS A 46 -11.79 -8.19 3.16
C LYS A 46 -11.50 -6.73 3.48
N ALA A 47 -12.13 -5.83 2.74
CA ALA A 47 -12.00 -4.40 2.93
C ALA A 47 -13.32 -3.80 3.42
N SER A 48 -13.25 -2.91 4.41
CA SER A 48 -14.41 -2.16 4.90
C SER A 48 -14.05 -0.72 5.29
N PRO A 49 -14.96 0.26 5.09
CA PRO A 49 -16.30 0.12 4.52
C PRO A 49 -16.28 -0.05 2.98
N PRO A 50 -17.35 -0.58 2.36
CA PRO A 50 -17.41 -0.79 0.91
C PRO A 50 -17.57 0.51 0.10
N VAL A 51 -17.91 1.62 0.75
CA VAL A 51 -18.11 2.93 0.12
C VAL A 51 -17.39 3.99 0.95
N LEU A 52 -16.63 4.86 0.28
CA LEU A 52 -15.96 6.03 0.85
C LEU A 52 -16.57 7.33 0.31
N GLY A 53 -16.26 8.46 0.95
CA GLY A 53 -16.60 9.79 0.41
C GLY A 53 -18.09 10.14 0.45
N LEU A 54 -18.87 9.53 1.34
CA LEU A 54 -20.32 9.76 1.45
C LEU A 54 -20.70 11.23 1.71
N GLU A 55 -19.78 12.04 2.25
CA GLU A 55 -19.98 13.47 2.50
C GLU A 55 -19.09 14.35 1.61
N GLY A 56 -18.61 13.81 0.48
CA GLY A 56 -17.80 14.55 -0.49
C GLY A 56 -16.30 14.56 -0.19
N GLN A 57 -15.82 13.70 0.70
CA GLN A 57 -14.38 13.49 0.91
C GLN A 57 -13.76 12.81 -0.33
N ASP A 58 -12.56 13.27 -0.69
CA ASP A 58 -11.73 12.67 -1.76
C ASP A 58 -10.77 11.59 -1.23
N SER A 59 -10.75 11.40 0.08
CA SER A 59 -9.87 10.48 0.80
C SER A 59 -10.63 9.82 1.96
N GLY A 60 -10.24 8.59 2.30
CA GLY A 60 -10.89 7.82 3.35
C GLY A 60 -10.03 6.65 3.80
N TRP A 61 -10.27 6.19 5.03
CA TRP A 61 -9.63 5.02 5.59
C TRP A 61 -10.41 3.75 5.25
N VAL A 62 -9.68 2.69 4.98
CA VAL A 62 -10.21 1.34 4.77
C VAL A 62 -9.49 0.43 5.73
N GLU A 63 -10.25 -0.35 6.50
CA GLU A 63 -9.74 -1.47 7.28
C GLU A 63 -9.64 -2.69 6.37
N VAL A 64 -8.50 -3.38 6.45
CA VAL A 64 -8.24 -4.61 5.68
C VAL A 64 -8.05 -5.76 6.65
N ASP A 65 -9.03 -6.65 6.69
CA ASP A 65 -8.99 -7.90 7.45
C ASP A 65 -8.51 -9.03 6.54
N PHE A 66 -7.50 -9.77 6.96
CA PHE A 66 -6.87 -10.80 6.13
C PHE A 66 -6.34 -11.97 6.95
N PHE A 67 -6.24 -13.12 6.29
CA PHE A 67 -5.72 -14.35 6.86
C PHE A 67 -5.04 -15.19 5.79
N HIS A 68 -3.95 -15.84 6.16
CA HIS A 68 -3.29 -16.88 5.38
C HIS A 68 -2.91 -18.03 6.33
N PRO A 69 -3.26 -19.30 6.03
CA PRO A 69 -3.02 -20.42 6.95
C PRO A 69 -1.54 -20.72 7.20
N ASN A 70 -0.64 -20.26 6.33
CA ASN A 70 0.81 -20.42 6.46
C ASN A 70 1.54 -19.11 6.12
N PRO A 71 1.47 -18.09 6.99
CA PRO A 71 1.96 -16.75 6.66
C PRO A 71 3.48 -16.72 6.47
N SER A 72 3.94 -15.89 5.54
CA SER A 72 5.35 -15.57 5.30
C SER A 72 5.63 -14.09 5.56
N GLY A 73 6.87 -13.77 5.90
CA GLY A 73 7.34 -12.38 5.95
C GLY A 73 7.36 -11.70 4.57
N ASP A 74 7.28 -12.50 3.50
CA ASP A 74 7.23 -12.03 2.11
C ASP A 74 5.80 -11.80 1.60
N ASP A 75 4.77 -12.08 2.42
CA ASP A 75 3.37 -11.85 2.05
C ASP A 75 3.07 -10.35 1.96
N TRP A 76 2.26 -9.95 0.96
CA TRP A 76 1.90 -8.56 0.71
C TRP A 76 0.45 -8.43 0.25
N ILE A 77 -0.13 -7.24 0.46
CA ILE A 77 -1.48 -6.89 0.01
C ILE A 77 -1.39 -5.82 -1.07
N GLY A 78 -1.97 -6.09 -2.25
CA GLY A 78 -2.04 -5.15 -3.36
C GLY A 78 -3.38 -4.43 -3.43
N VAL A 79 -3.36 -3.13 -3.78
CA VAL A 79 -4.56 -2.34 -4.07
C VAL A 79 -4.65 -2.11 -5.57
N PHE A 80 -5.75 -2.54 -6.20
CA PHE A 80 -5.94 -2.45 -7.64
C PHE A 80 -7.13 -1.54 -7.98
N SER A 81 -6.92 -0.65 -8.95
CA SER A 81 -7.96 0.20 -9.53
C SER A 81 -7.73 0.29 -11.05
N PRO A 82 -8.69 -0.11 -11.90
CA PRO A 82 -10.04 -0.58 -11.56
C PRO A 82 -10.06 -1.91 -10.78
N ALA A 83 -11.09 -2.13 -9.96
CA ALA A 83 -11.20 -3.32 -9.09
C ALA A 83 -11.23 -4.64 -9.88
N ASN A 84 -11.71 -4.61 -11.12
CA ASN A 84 -11.63 -5.74 -12.05
C ASN A 84 -10.36 -5.61 -12.89
N PHE A 85 -9.34 -6.39 -12.54
CA PHE A 85 -8.19 -6.61 -13.40
C PHE A 85 -8.55 -7.65 -14.48
N ARG A 86 -8.15 -7.39 -15.73
CA ARG A 86 -8.31 -8.31 -16.86
C ARG A 86 -6.98 -8.92 -17.23
#